data_AF-A0A1B1Z6Q6-F1
#
_entry.id   AF-A0A1B1Z6Q6-F1
#
_cell.length_a   1.000
_cell.length_b   1.000
_cell.length_c   1.000
_cell.angle_alpha   90.00
_cell.angle_beta   90.00
_cell.angle_gamma   90.00
#
_symmetry.space_group_name_H-M   'P 1'
#
loop_
_entity.id
_entity.type
_entity.pdbx_description
1 polymer ?
#
loop_
_entity_poly.entity_id
_entity_poly.type
_entity_poly.pdbx_seq_one_letter_code
_entity_poly.pdbx_strand_id
1 'polypeptide(L)' 'MNTVAYLVMKKDKLYAQEGNWRTPESRLWMLAIAGGAPGMWLAMKKFRHKTKHPSFRNGLPVLSIFITVIAGWFL' A
#
# COMPACT_ATOMS: atom_id res chain seq x y z
N MET A 1 9.91 4.31 -5.20
CA MET A 1 9.28 3.49 -4.14
C MET A 1 7.96 2.83 -4.53
N ASN A 2 7.17 3.40 -5.43
CA ASN A 2 5.85 2.84 -5.84
C ASN A 2 5.89 1.37 -6.31
N THR A 3 6.85 0.98 -7.15
CA THR A 3 6.97 -0.40 -7.65
C THR A 3 7.26 -1.39 -6.52
N VAL A 4 8.14 -1.03 -5.58
CA VAL A 4 8.47 -1.86 -4.42
C VAL A 4 7.23 -2.05 -3.54
N ALA A 5 6.52 -0.97 -3.22
CA ALA A 5 5.31 -1.01 -2.41
C ALA A 5 4.19 -1.84 -3.08
N TYR A 6 4.06 -1.77 -4.41
CA TYR A 6 3.16 -2.60 -5.19
C TYR A 6 3.50 -4.09 -5.08
N LEU A 7 4.79 -4.44 -5.28
CA LEU A 7 5.25 -5.82 -5.21
C LEU A 7 5.12 -6.41 -3.81
N VAL A 8 5.40 -5.64 -2.77
CA VAL A 8 5.22 -6.08 -1.37
C VAL A 8 3.74 -6.37 -1.10
N MET A 9 2.83 -5.52 -1.56
CA MET A 9 1.39 -5.76 -1.39
C MET A 9 0.89 -6.98 -2.19
N LYS A 10 1.42 -7.21 -3.40
CA LYS A 10 1.17 -8.43 -4.17
C LYS A 10 1.66 -9.68 -3.44
N LYS A 11 2.89 -9.63 -2.91
CA LYS A 11 3.52 -10.72 -2.19
C LYS A 11 2.80 -11.03 -0.88
N ASP A 12 2.30 -10.01 -0.19
CA ASP A 12 1.45 -10.17 0.99
C ASP A 12 0.17 -10.95 0.69
N LYS A 13 -0.45 -10.74 -0.48
CA LYS A 13 -1.59 -11.54 -0.92
C LYS A 13 -1.20 -12.99 -1.17
N LEU A 14 -0.09 -13.25 -1.86
CA LEU A 14 0.38 -14.62 -2.13
C LEU A 14 0.62 -15.37 -0.81
N TYR A 15 1.30 -14.74 0.15
CA TYR A 15 1.50 -15.34 1.47
C TYR A 15 0.21 -15.57 2.23
N ALA A 16 -0.78 -14.70 2.09
CA ALA A 16 -2.10 -14.91 2.68
C ALA A 16 -2.86 -16.10 2.05
N GLN A 17 -2.59 -16.45 0.79
CA GLN A 17 -3.19 -17.60 0.09
C GLN A 17 -2.44 -18.92 0.38
N GLU A 18 -1.11 -18.86 0.49
CA GLU A 18 -0.25 -20.02 0.75
C GLU A 18 -0.18 -20.41 2.23
N GLY A 19 -0.80 -19.64 3.14
CA GLY A 19 -0.69 -19.87 4.59
C GLY A 19 0.65 -19.48 5.19
N ASN A 20 1.48 -18.77 4.42
CA ASN A 20 2.80 -18.27 4.83
C ASN A 20 2.69 -17.06 5.76
N TRP A 21 3.82 -16.70 6.39
CA TRP A 21 3.89 -15.55 7.29
C TRP A 21 3.54 -14.24 6.56
N ARG A 22 2.50 -13.55 7.04
CA ARG A 22 2.02 -12.30 6.44
C ARG A 22 2.96 -11.14 6.75
N THR A 23 3.00 -10.15 5.86
CA THR A 23 3.78 -8.94 6.09
C THR A 23 3.13 -8.15 7.22
N PRO A 24 3.88 -7.78 8.28
CA PRO A 24 3.33 -6.99 9.36
C PRO A 24 2.86 -5.64 8.82
N GLU A 25 1.69 -5.19 9.31
CA GLU A 25 1.02 -3.99 8.79
C GLU A 25 1.88 -2.73 8.95
N SER A 26 2.73 -2.69 9.98
CA SER A 26 3.70 -1.61 10.21
C SER A 26 4.65 -1.42 9.02
N ARG A 27 5.15 -2.49 8.40
CA ARG A 27 6.03 -2.39 7.22
C ARG A 27 5.28 -1.88 5.99
N LEU A 28 4.01 -2.27 5.83
CA LEU A 28 3.17 -1.75 4.74
C LEU A 28 2.95 -0.24 4.90
N TRP A 29 2.63 0.21 6.12
CA TRP A 29 2.50 1.64 6.43
C TRP A 29 3.82 2.39 6.24
N MET A 30 4.94 1.83 6.66
CA MET A 30 6.26 2.46 6.50
C MET A 30 6.60 2.68 5.02
N LEU A 31 6.35 1.68 4.17
CA LEU A 31 6.52 1.80 2.71
C LEU A 31 5.53 2.80 2.10
N ALA A 32 4.30 2.86 2.59
CA ALA A 32 3.30 3.81 2.12
C ALA A 32 3.74 5.26 2.44
N ILE A 33 4.15 5.52 3.69
CA ILE A 33 4.60 6.84 4.19
C ILE A 33 5.89 7.27 3.48
N ALA A 34 6.80 6.35 3.18
CA ALA A 34 8.05 6.65 2.47
C ALA A 34 7.86 7.08 0.99
N GLY A 35 6.62 7.18 0.50
CA GLY A 35 6.32 7.59 -0.88
C GLY A 35 5.79 6.45 -1.76
N GLY A 36 5.47 5.30 -1.18
CA GLY A 36 4.90 4.14 -1.89
C GLY A 36 3.38 4.06 -1.86
N ALA A 37 2.68 4.98 -1.19
CA ALA A 37 1.22 4.91 -0.99
C ALA A 37 0.42 4.77 -2.30
N PRO A 38 0.71 5.53 -3.39
CA PRO A 38 -0.01 5.38 -4.65
C PRO A 38 0.12 3.97 -5.24
N GLY A 39 1.35 3.43 -5.31
CA GLY A 39 1.61 2.08 -5.81
C GLY A 39 0.97 0.99 -4.94
N MET A 40 1.02 1.17 -3.62
CA MET A 40 0.39 0.24 -2.67
C MET A 40 -1.14 0.25 -2.77
N TRP A 41 -1.75 1.43 -2.93
CA TRP A 41 -3.20 1.55 -3.09
C TRP A 41 -3.70 0.92 -4.40
N LEU A 42 -2.95 1.11 -5.49
CA LEU A 42 -3.21 0.42 -6.77
C LEU A 42 -3.14 -1.10 -6.63
N ALA A 43 -2.10 -1.62 -5.97
CA ALA A 43 -1.98 -3.05 -5.69
C ALA A 43 -3.14 -3.55 -4.82
N MET A 44 -3.48 -2.83 -3.74
CA MET A 44 -4.59 -3.15 -2.84
C MET A 44 -5.91 -3.34 -3.61
N LYS A 45 -6.23 -2.39 -4.51
CA LYS A 45 -7.42 -2.46 -5.37
C LYS A 45 -7.33 -3.60 -6.39
N LYS A 46 -6.21 -3.71 -7.12
CA LYS A 46 -6.02 -4.72 -8.18
C LYS A 46 -6.13 -6.14 -7.63
N PHE A 47 -5.51 -6.39 -6.49
CA PHE A 47 -5.50 -7.69 -5.84
C PHE A 47 -6.68 -7.88 -4.89
N ARG A 48 -7.52 -6.86 -4.68
CA ARG A 48 -8.65 -6.85 -3.73
C ARG A 48 -8.23 -7.34 -2.33
N HIS A 49 -6.99 -7.04 -1.95
CA HIS A 49 -6.36 -7.50 -0.71
C HIS A 49 -6.47 -6.41 0.34
N LYS A 50 -6.79 -6.75 1.60
CA LYS A 50 -7.02 -5.80 2.72
C LYS A 50 -8.00 -4.65 2.46
N THR A 51 -8.90 -4.77 1.48
CA THR A 51 -9.94 -3.76 1.18
C THR A 51 -11.03 -3.64 2.25
N LYS A 52 -11.18 -4.67 3.10
CA LYS A 52 -12.10 -4.69 4.23
C LYS A 52 -11.49 -4.13 5.53
N HIS A 53 -10.17 -3.89 5.57
CA HIS A 53 -9.53 -3.32 6.75
C HIS A 53 -9.72 -1.80 6.75
N PRO A 54 -10.41 -1.22 7.75
CA PRO A 54 -10.75 0.21 7.76
C PRO A 54 -9.53 1.12 7.62
N SER A 55 -8.43 0.78 8.31
CA SER A 55 -7.18 1.53 8.29
C SER A 55 -6.60 1.62 6.88
N PHE A 56 -6.57 0.51 6.14
CA PHE A 56 -6.05 0.48 4.76
C PHE A 56 -7.04 1.06 3.76
N ARG A 57 -8.34 0.81 3.94
CA ARG A 57 -9.40 1.30 3.04
C ARG A 57 -9.43 2.82 2.97
N ASN A 58 -9.31 3.49 4.11
CA ASN A 58 -9.40 4.94 4.19
C ASN A 58 -8.02 5.60 4.21
N GLY A 59 -7.06 5.05 4.95
CA GLY A 59 -5.78 5.70 5.14
C GLY A 59 -4.85 5.62 3.92
N LEU A 60 -4.83 4.53 3.13
CA LEU A 60 -4.03 4.49 1.90
C LEU A 60 -4.47 5.53 0.84
N PRO A 61 -5.77 5.69 0.52
CA PRO A 61 -6.21 6.75 -0.40
C PRO A 61 -5.83 8.14 0.11
N VAL A 62 -6.09 8.45 1.38
CA VAL A 62 -5.76 9.74 2.00
C VAL A 62 -4.26 10.02 1.88
N LEU A 63 -3.43 9.05 2.25
CA LEU A 63 -1.97 9.18 2.18
C LEU A 63 -1.47 9.31 0.74
N SER A 64 -2.08 8.59 -0.21
CA SER A 64 -1.73 8.67 -1.63
C SER A 64 -2.02 10.06 -2.21
N ILE A 65 -3.16 10.67 -1.86
CA ILE A 65 -3.52 12.02 -2.28
C ILE A 65 -2.54 13.01 -1.66
N PHE A 66 -2.30 12.92 -0.35
CA PHE A 66 -1.38 13.80 0.37
C PHE A 66 0.02 13.82 -0.25
N ILE A 67 0.60 12.64 -0.49
CA ILE A 67 1.94 12.52 -1.09
C ILE A 67 1.96 13.04 -2.53
N THR A 68 0.91 12.78 -3.32
CA THR A 68 0.86 13.23 -4.72
C THR A 68 0.68 14.75 -4.83
N VAL A 69 -0.14 15.36 -3.98
CA VAL A 69 -0.35 16.82 -3.92
C VAL A 69 0.94 17.51 -3.49
N ILE A 70 1.60 17.01 -2.44
CA ILE A 70 2.89 17.55 -2.01
C ILE A 70 3.92 17.42 -3.12
N ALA A 71 4.07 16.24 -3.72
CA ALA A 71 5.05 16.03 -4.80
C ALA A 71 4.79 16.95 -6.00
N GLY A 72 3.54 17.20 -6.35
CA GLY A 72 3.17 18.13 -7.43
C GLY A 72 3.34 19.61 -7.08
N TRP A 73 3.37 19.98 -5.80
CA TRP A 73 3.62 21.36 -5.37
C TRP A 73 5.11 21.75 -5.42
N PHE A 74 5.99 20.75 -5.35
CA PHE A 74 7.45 20.92 -5.43
C PHE A 74 8.02 20.80 -6.86
N LEU A 75 7.19 20.48 -7.86
CA LEU A 75 7.58 20.30 -9.26
C LEU A 75 7.18 21.52 -10.09
#